data_AF-A0A8B5VED7-F1
#
_entry.id   AF-A0A8B5VED7-F1
#
_cell.length_a   1.000
_cell.length_b   1.000
_cell.length_c   1.000
_cell.angle_alpha   90.00
_cell.angle_beta   90.00
_cell.angle_gamma   90.00
#
_symmetry.space_group_name_H-M   'P 1'
#
loop_
_entity.id
_entity.type
_entity.pdbx_description
1 polymer ?
#
loop_
_entity_poly.entity_id
_entity_poly.type
_entity_poly.pdbx_seq_one_letter_code
_entity_poly.pdbx_strand_id
1 'polypeptide(L)'
;MKLDLAKLEQNAMLDLYEVDLRKLQDKNGNAGSVYRFYSGLNELKTSIVWQGRTYDPYPIEATGFERNSSGPSNRPTLTLSNLFGLVTGIANQF
;
A
#
# COMPACT_ATOMS: atom_id res chain seq x y z
N MET A 1 39.23 4.12 16.42
CA MET A 1 37.77 4.26 16.55
C MET A 1 37.18 3.88 15.19
N LYS A 2 36.68 2.66 15.05
CA LYS A 2 36.16 2.13 13.79
C LYS A 2 34.74 2.65 13.68
N LEU A 3 34.48 3.50 12.70
CA LEU A 3 33.16 4.08 12.47
C LEU A 3 32.22 2.93 12.08
N ASP A 4 31.23 2.64 12.93
CA ASP A 4 30.10 1.71 12.68
C ASP A 4 29.16 2.29 11.60
N LEU A 5 29.70 2.59 10.40
CA LEU A 5 28.98 3.27 9.32
C LEU A 5 28.33 2.31 8.31
N ALA A 6 28.27 1.01 8.61
CA ALA A 6 27.87 0.00 7.62
C ALA A 6 26.97 -1.10 8.21
N LYS A 7 26.08 -0.74 9.12
CA LYS A 7 24.83 -1.49 9.33
C LYS A 7 23.69 -0.82 8.55
N LEU A 8 23.95 -0.54 7.28
CA LEU A 8 22.88 -0.33 6.32
C LEU A 8 22.24 -1.70 6.16
N GLU A 9 21.12 -1.94 6.84
CA GLU A 9 20.34 -3.19 6.82
C GLU A 9 20.09 -3.62 5.36
N GLN A 10 20.97 -4.48 4.86
CA GLN A 10 21.03 -4.91 3.45
C GLN A 10 19.83 -5.78 3.02
N ASN A 11 18.81 -5.90 3.88
CA ASN A 11 17.66 -6.79 3.73
C ASN A 11 16.31 -6.13 4.08
N ALA A 12 16.21 -4.79 4.16
CA ALA A 12 14.92 -4.14 4.35
C ALA A 12 14.05 -4.32 3.07
N MET A 13 13.26 -5.39 3.01
CA MET A 13 12.24 -5.55 2.00
C MET A 13 11.19 -4.46 2.19
N LEU A 14 10.83 -3.82 1.08
CA LEU A 14 9.81 -2.79 1.05
C LEU A 14 8.57 -3.35 0.37
N ASP A 15 7.44 -3.27 1.06
CA ASP A 15 6.15 -3.58 0.46
C ASP A 15 5.56 -2.34 -0.21
N LEU A 16 5.27 -2.48 -1.50
CA LEU A 16 4.57 -1.49 -2.30
C LEU A 16 3.15 -1.99 -2.58
N TYR A 17 2.15 -1.18 -2.21
CA TYR A 17 0.74 -1.53 -2.31
C TYR A 17 0.06 -0.71 -3.40
N GLU A 18 -0.74 -1.36 -4.25
CA GLU A 18 -1.65 -0.70 -5.19
C GLU A 18 -3.10 -1.10 -4.86
N VAL A 19 -3.94 -0.11 -4.60
CA VAL A 19 -5.39 -0.28 -4.45
C VAL A 19 -6.05 0.29 -5.70
N ASP A 20 -6.50 -0.58 -6.60
CA ASP A 20 -7.06 -0.21 -7.91
C ASP A 20 -8.60 -0.17 -7.86
N LEU A 21 -9.16 1.04 -7.84
CA LEU A 21 -10.61 1.25 -7.84
C LEU A 21 -11.17 1.56 -9.23
N ARG A 22 -10.38 1.51 -10.30
CA ARG A 22 -10.82 1.90 -11.67
C ARG A 22 -11.98 1.07 -12.21
N LYS A 23 -12.25 -0.09 -11.59
CA LYS A 23 -13.38 -0.96 -11.93
C LYS A 23 -14.69 -0.59 -11.22
N LEU A 24 -14.63 0.32 -10.25
CA LEU A 24 -15.80 0.87 -9.56
C LEU A 24 -16.22 2.17 -10.23
N GLN A 25 -17.51 2.48 -10.17
CA GLN A 25 -18.08 3.72 -10.68
C GLN A 25 -18.85 4.42 -9.56
N ASP A 26 -18.66 5.73 -9.44
CA ASP A 26 -19.48 6.54 -8.52
C ASP A 26 -20.89 6.74 -9.08
N LYS A 27 -21.76 7.39 -8.29
CA LYS A 27 -23.15 7.71 -8.66
C LYS A 27 -23.32 8.55 -9.94
N ASN A 28 -22.26 9.21 -10.40
CA ASN A 28 -22.25 10.03 -11.60
C ASN A 28 -21.62 9.29 -12.79
N GLY A 29 -21.22 8.02 -12.63
CA GLY A 29 -20.56 7.22 -13.65
C GLY A 29 -19.05 7.46 -13.78
N ASN A 30 -18.41 8.18 -12.85
CA ASN A 30 -16.96 8.36 -12.88
C ASN A 30 -16.25 7.14 -12.31
N ALA A 31 -15.21 6.68 -12.99
CA ALA A 31 -14.39 5.58 -12.50
C ALA A 31 -13.50 5.99 -11.31
N GLY A 32 -13.21 5.03 -10.43
CA GLY A 32 -12.25 5.21 -9.35
C GLY A 32 -10.80 5.38 -9.83
N SER A 33 -9.93 5.76 -8.91
CA SER A 33 -8.49 5.94 -9.15
C SER A 33 -7.65 4.79 -8.60
N VAL A 34 -6.35 4.76 -8.93
CA VAL A 34 -5.37 3.85 -8.31
C VAL A 34 -4.66 4.58 -7.19
N TYR A 35 -4.76 4.08 -5.97
CA TYR A 35 -3.99 4.55 -4.83
C TYR A 35 -2.73 3.72 -4.65
N ARG A 36 -1.60 4.38 -4.37
CA ARG A 36 -0.29 3.75 -4.26
C ARG A 36 0.37 4.11 -2.95
N PHE A 37 0.66 3.10 -2.15
CA PHE A 37 1.16 3.29 -0.80
C PHE A 37 2.38 2.44 -0.51
N TYR A 38 3.17 2.88 0.45
CA TYR A 38 4.10 2.03 1.17
C TYR A 38 4.03 2.37 2.66
N SER A 39 4.47 1.47 3.54
CA SER A 39 4.24 1.56 4.99
C SER A 39 4.95 2.73 5.70
N GLY A 40 5.79 3.51 5.01
CA GLY A 40 6.44 4.70 5.59
C GLY A 40 7.42 4.38 6.72
N LEU A 41 7.82 3.11 6.89
CA LEU A 41 8.68 2.64 7.99
C LEU A 41 10.16 3.01 7.82
N ASN A 42 10.54 3.61 6.69
CA ASN A 42 11.87 4.18 6.53
C ASN A 42 11.96 5.56 7.20
N GLU A 43 13.18 5.99 7.51
CA GLU A 43 13.43 7.28 8.18
C GLU A 43 13.16 8.49 7.27
N LEU A 44 13.11 8.28 5.95
CA LEU A 44 12.99 9.35 4.96
C LEU A 44 11.57 9.89 4.84
N LYS A 45 10.53 9.04 4.98
CA LYS A 45 9.11 9.39 4.83
C LYS A 45 8.82 10.20 3.54
N THR A 46 9.56 9.95 2.47
CA THR A 46 9.38 10.58 1.16
C THR A 46 8.65 9.64 0.21
N SER A 47 7.96 10.16 -0.80
CA SER A 47 7.39 9.31 -1.85
C SER A 47 8.48 8.49 -2.54
N ILE A 48 8.15 7.27 -2.91
CA ILE A 48 9.04 6.33 -3.60
C ILE A 48 8.60 6.22 -5.05
N VAL A 49 9.54 6.35 -5.99
CA VAL A 49 9.26 6.14 -7.42
C VAL A 49 9.83 4.78 -7.83
N TRP A 50 8.96 3.87 -8.25
CA TRP A 50 9.33 2.53 -8.71
C TRP A 50 8.59 2.20 -10.01
N GLN A 51 9.33 1.74 -11.03
CA GLN A 51 8.79 1.49 -12.38
C GLN A 51 7.96 2.66 -12.95
N GLY A 52 8.38 3.90 -12.68
CA GLY A 52 7.68 5.11 -13.13
C GLY A 52 6.39 5.43 -12.36
N ARG A 53 6.11 4.73 -11.25
CA ARG A 53 4.93 4.95 -10.40
C ARG A 53 5.36 5.48 -9.04
N THR A 54 4.64 6.49 -8.57
CA THR A 54 4.86 7.11 -7.25
C THR A 54 4.02 6.41 -6.19
N TYR A 55 4.65 6.06 -5.07
CA TYR A 55 4.05 5.46 -3.89
C TYR A 55 4.26 6.39 -2.70
N ASP A 56 3.17 6.79 -2.06
CA ASP A 56 3.22 7.73 -0.94
C ASP A 56 3.29 6.98 0.40
N PRO A 57 4.01 7.53 1.40
CA PRO A 57 4.05 6.93 2.72
C PRO A 57 2.67 7.01 3.37
N TYR A 58 2.13 5.86 3.76
CA TYR A 58 0.84 5.78 4.43
C TYR A 58 0.82 4.60 5.41
N PRO A 59 0.20 4.70 6.60
CA PRO A 59 0.09 3.55 7.49
C PRO A 59 -0.79 2.47 6.85
N ILE A 60 -0.15 1.41 6.37
CA ILE A 60 -0.76 0.31 5.62
C ILE A 60 -0.02 -0.99 5.88
N GLU A 61 -0.77 -2.10 5.93
CA GLU A 61 -0.25 -3.46 6.06
C GLU A 61 -1.22 -4.43 5.38
N ALA A 62 -0.70 -5.43 4.67
CA ALA A 62 -1.54 -6.49 4.12
C ALA A 62 -1.00 -7.87 4.50
N THR A 63 -1.90 -8.76 4.94
CA THR A 63 -1.58 -10.09 5.47
C THR A 63 -2.50 -11.16 4.88
N GLY A 64 -2.16 -12.44 5.08
CA GLY A 64 -3.01 -13.56 4.65
C GLY A 64 -2.97 -13.85 3.15
N PHE A 65 -1.94 -13.38 2.43
CA PHE A 65 -1.69 -13.84 1.06
C PHE A 65 -1.17 -15.27 1.09
N GLU A 66 -1.96 -16.17 0.54
CA GLU A 66 -1.58 -17.57 0.33
C GLU A 66 -1.61 -17.89 -1.15
N ARG A 67 -0.59 -18.60 -1.62
CA ARG A 67 -0.58 -19.19 -2.96
C ARG A 67 -1.11 -20.61 -2.87
N ASN A 68 -2.43 -20.77 -2.87
CA ASN A 68 -3.05 -22.08 -3.00
C ASN A 68 -3.33 -22.40 -4.49
N SER A 69 -3.07 -23.64 -4.90
CA SER A 69 -3.39 -24.14 -6.25
C SER A 69 -4.59 -25.09 -6.24
N SER A 70 -5.12 -25.40 -5.06
CA SER A 70 -6.26 -26.29 -4.83
C SER A 70 -6.83 -25.98 -3.43
N GLY A 71 -8.14 -25.81 -3.31
CA GLY A 71 -8.81 -25.46 -2.04
C GLY A 71 -9.69 -24.20 -2.13
N PRO A 72 -10.33 -23.78 -1.03
CA PRO A 72 -11.14 -22.57 -0.98
C PRO A 72 -10.31 -21.32 -1.25
N SER A 73 -10.93 -20.27 -1.83
CA SER A 73 -10.27 -19.01 -2.14
C SER A 73 -9.56 -18.42 -0.92
N ASN A 74 -8.33 -17.92 -1.11
CA ASN A 74 -7.63 -17.15 -0.09
C ASN A 74 -8.42 -15.88 0.30
N ARG A 75 -8.26 -15.43 1.54
CA ARG A 75 -8.92 -14.24 2.08
C ARG A 75 -7.87 -13.32 2.73
N PRO A 76 -7.07 -12.60 1.93
CA PRO A 76 -6.13 -11.65 2.47
C PRO A 76 -6.86 -10.50 3.17
N THR A 77 -6.19 -9.89 4.15
CA THR A 77 -6.68 -8.71 4.87
C THR A 77 -5.76 -7.55 4.57
N LEU A 78 -6.35 -6.41 4.17
CA LEU A 78 -5.65 -5.13 4.05
C LEU A 78 -6.08 -4.21 5.20
N THR A 79 -5.12 -3.80 6.03
CA THR A 79 -5.31 -2.85 7.12
C THR A 79 -4.70 -1.52 6.71
N LEU A 80 -5.46 -0.44 6.80
CA LEU A 80 -5.02 0.90 6.47
C LEU A 80 -5.59 1.91 7.46
N SER A 81 -4.82 2.95 7.77
CA SER A 81 -5.32 4.02 8.63
C SER A 81 -6.40 4.85 7.91
N ASN A 82 -7.33 5.41 8.68
CA ASN A 82 -8.36 6.32 8.16
C ASN A 82 -8.04 7.79 8.49
N LEU A 83 -6.80 8.20 8.23
CA LEU A 83 -6.37 9.58 8.45
C LEU A 83 -7.21 10.53 7.59
N PHE A 84 -7.71 11.59 8.22
CA PHE A 84 -8.54 12.61 7.58
C PHE A 84 -9.80 12.05 6.88
N GLY A 85 -10.25 10.85 7.24
CA GLY A 85 -11.44 10.23 6.66
C GLY A 85 -11.25 9.68 5.25
N LEU A 86 -10.02 9.46 4.78
CA LEU A 86 -9.72 8.97 3.42
C LEU A 86 -10.53 7.70 3.07
N VAL A 87 -10.49 6.69 3.93
CA VAL A 87 -11.13 5.39 3.68
C VAL A 87 -12.64 5.53 3.72
N THR A 88 -13.16 6.30 4.67
CA THR A 88 -14.60 6.60 4.75
C THR A 88 -15.08 7.34 3.50
N GLY A 89 -14.31 8.31 3.01
CA GLY A 89 -14.63 9.05 1.79
C GLY A 89 -14.70 8.15 0.56
N ILE A 90 -13.69 7.29 0.38
CA ILE A 90 -13.65 6.31 -0.71
C ILE A 90 -14.86 5.37 -0.64
N ALA A 91 -15.14 4.79 0.53
CA ALA A 91 -16.23 3.82 0.72
C ALA A 91 -17.63 4.44 0.56
N ASN A 92 -17.78 5.75 0.76
CA ASN A 92 -19.04 6.45 0.51
C ASN A 92 -19.20 6.89 -0.94
N GLN A 93 -18.10 7.02 -1.69
CA GLN A 93 -18.11 7.49 -3.07
C GLN A 93 -18.34 6.36 -4.08
N PHE A 94 -17.76 5.18 -3.82
CA PHE A 94 -17.76 4.01 -4.70
C PHE A 94 -18.40 2.81 -4.01
#